data_AF-A0A173FDH5-F1
#
_entry.id   AF-A0A173FDH5-F1
#
_cell.length_a   1.000
_cell.length_b   1.000
_cell.length_c   1.000
_cell.angle_alpha   90.00
_cell.angle_beta   90.00
_cell.angle_gamma   90.00
#
_symmetry.space_group_name_H-M   'P 1'
#
loop_
_entity.id
_entity.type
_entity.pdbx_description
1 polymer ?
#
loop_
_entity_poly.entity_id
_entity_poly.type
_entity_poly.pdbx_seq_one_letter_code
_entity_poly.pdbx_strand_id
1 'polypeptide(L)'
;CPNCVVKCDGGTCEQDENDENCRSKIIQKILEKEKDTDIDVLNSDDKQGDITKKLKDFCSSTTKVDVKNVQKWKCYNKNNDYNNCEMNISSYKDATDPNVMLSIKCFDSWAKNLLIDTIKWEHQLKNCINNTNVTYCESKCNKNCECYEKWINRKKDEWEKLKEVLKKKDENSDNYYNKLSSVFDSFLFQVKGALEEDEKVKWDQFTEDLEKKFEPSEKKTRTTDSQDAIEFLLDHLKDNATTCKDNNSNESCDVSKDSKTNPCIKNPSASNNLVSVKHIAEMMQRRAREQLEKRGGEINLKGDATKGKYRNKGSAKDFKDVCSIDARHSNRNNKNSLGPCGGKDRSNMFDIKDGWKTVKDIHMTDEETYMPPRRRHMCTSNLEYLETNDEPLNGGGNGGVDIVNDSFLGDVLLSAKSEADFIKKKYKEGKNPEGFKNNATICQAIRYSFADLGDIIRGRDIWDKETGMNHLKGHLKDVFRKIHESLKDKGITKYDKDSPDYIKLREDWWEANRHQVWRAMKCATKEINNNK
;
A
#
# COMPACT_ATOMS: atom_id res chain seq x y z
N CYS A 1 16.75 -26.86 -31.35
CA CYS A 1 15.99 -27.71 -32.29
C CYS A 1 15.77 -26.96 -33.59
N PRO A 2 15.90 -27.63 -34.74
CA PRO A 2 15.57 -27.08 -36.06
C PRO A 2 14.08 -26.72 -36.15
N ASN A 3 13.69 -25.70 -36.92
CA ASN A 3 12.29 -25.21 -36.98
C ASN A 3 11.32 -26.23 -37.63
N CYS A 4 11.87 -27.16 -38.39
CA CYS A 4 11.18 -28.21 -39.11
C CYS A 4 11.86 -29.56 -38.88
N VAL A 5 11.17 -30.64 -39.24
CA VAL A 5 11.74 -31.99 -39.27
C VAL A 5 12.99 -31.97 -40.14
N VAL A 6 14.09 -32.54 -39.64
CA VAL A 6 15.34 -32.63 -40.39
C VAL A 6 15.44 -34.00 -41.02
N LYS A 7 15.63 -34.03 -42.32
CA LYS A 7 15.91 -35.24 -43.08
C LYS A 7 17.42 -35.34 -43.27
N CYS A 8 17.98 -36.45 -42.80
CA CYS A 8 19.39 -36.75 -42.98
C CYS A 8 19.54 -37.86 -44.01
N ASP A 9 20.29 -37.59 -45.07
CA ASP A 9 20.68 -38.58 -46.08
C ASP A 9 22.16 -38.39 -46.45
N GLY A 10 22.89 -39.49 -46.59
CA GLY A 10 24.30 -39.47 -47.01
C GLY A 10 25.28 -38.70 -46.11
N GLY A 11 24.94 -38.43 -44.85
CA GLY A 11 25.77 -37.63 -43.93
C GLY A 11 25.48 -36.14 -43.95
N THR A 12 24.54 -35.68 -44.78
CA THR A 12 24.00 -34.32 -44.82
C THR A 12 22.60 -34.29 -44.22
N CYS A 13 22.32 -33.28 -43.40
CA CYS A 13 21.04 -33.10 -42.73
C CYS A 13 20.44 -31.74 -43.12
N GLU A 14 19.25 -31.74 -43.72
CA GLU A 14 18.55 -30.54 -44.15
C GLU A 14 17.15 -30.45 -43.53
N GLN A 15 16.67 -29.23 -43.27
CA GLN A 15 15.30 -29.02 -42.78
C GLN A 15 14.30 -29.22 -43.92
N ASP A 16 13.31 -30.07 -43.70
CA ASP A 16 12.19 -30.21 -44.62
C ASP A 16 11.14 -29.13 -44.32
N GLU A 17 11.23 -28.01 -45.03
CA GLU A 17 10.30 -26.87 -44.88
C GLU A 17 8.85 -27.18 -45.30
N ASN A 18 8.63 -28.28 -46.01
CA ASN A 18 7.30 -28.69 -46.47
C ASN A 18 6.61 -29.66 -45.50
N ASP A 19 7.30 -30.11 -44.46
CA ASP A 19 6.74 -31.03 -43.47
C ASP A 19 5.60 -30.37 -42.68
N GLU A 20 4.47 -31.07 -42.50
CA GLU A 20 3.33 -30.52 -41.77
C GLU A 20 3.62 -30.30 -40.27
N ASN A 21 4.65 -30.94 -39.74
CA ASN A 21 5.14 -30.74 -38.38
C ASN A 21 6.15 -29.58 -38.28
N CYS A 22 6.41 -28.86 -39.38
CA CYS A 22 7.08 -27.57 -39.32
C CYS A 22 6.35 -26.62 -38.37
N ARG A 23 7.13 -25.94 -37.53
CA ARG A 23 6.60 -24.99 -36.55
C ARG A 23 5.69 -23.92 -37.19
N SER A 24 6.10 -23.35 -38.33
CA SER A 24 5.31 -22.36 -39.08
C SER A 24 3.96 -22.91 -39.55
N LYS A 25 3.93 -24.16 -40.05
CA LYS A 25 2.72 -24.83 -40.54
C LYS A 25 1.74 -25.17 -39.41
N ILE A 26 2.26 -25.65 -38.27
CA ILE A 26 1.46 -25.88 -37.07
C ILE A 26 0.79 -24.58 -36.60
N ILE A 27 1.54 -23.47 -36.58
CA ILE A 27 1.02 -22.17 -36.14
C ILE A 27 -0.01 -21.62 -37.11
N GLN A 28 0.22 -21.70 -38.42
CA GLN A 28 -0.78 -21.28 -39.40
C GLN A 28 -2.12 -22.02 -39.19
N LYS A 29 -2.07 -23.33 -38.95
CA LYS A 29 -3.25 -24.14 -38.62
C LYS A 29 -3.94 -23.69 -37.31
N ILE A 30 -3.19 -23.18 -36.33
CA ILE A 30 -3.76 -22.61 -35.09
C ILE A 30 -4.45 -21.28 -35.40
N LEU A 31 -3.79 -20.37 -36.13
CA LEU A 31 -4.32 -19.06 -36.48
C LEU A 31 -5.61 -19.17 -37.33
N GLU A 32 -5.74 -20.22 -38.14
CA GLU A 32 -6.94 -20.48 -38.94
C GLU A 32 -8.12 -21.08 -38.14
N LYS A 33 -7.83 -21.83 -37.06
CA LYS A 33 -8.85 -22.62 -36.33
C LYS A 33 -9.25 -22.02 -34.99
N GLU A 34 -8.34 -21.35 -34.30
CA GLU A 34 -8.57 -20.79 -32.97
C GLU A 34 -9.01 -19.33 -33.06
N LYS A 35 -9.93 -18.94 -32.18
CA LYS A 35 -10.35 -17.54 -32.06
C LYS A 35 -9.34 -16.79 -31.19
N ASP A 36 -8.85 -15.67 -31.70
CA ASP A 36 -8.00 -14.75 -30.96
C ASP A 36 -8.75 -13.98 -29.88
N THR A 37 -7.98 -13.46 -28.94
CA THR A 37 -8.42 -12.44 -27.99
C THR A 37 -7.63 -11.17 -28.25
N ASP A 38 -8.36 -10.10 -28.56
CA ASP A 38 -7.80 -8.77 -28.75
C ASP A 38 -7.48 -8.12 -27.39
N ILE A 39 -6.21 -7.79 -27.19
CA ILE A 39 -5.71 -7.13 -25.99
C ILE A 39 -5.01 -5.84 -26.39
N ASP A 40 -5.61 -4.72 -26.01
CA ASP A 40 -4.93 -3.44 -26.10
C ASP A 40 -3.88 -3.38 -24.98
N VAL A 41 -2.59 -3.42 -25.31
CA VAL A 41 -1.47 -3.42 -24.35
C VAL A 41 -0.78 -2.07 -24.38
N LEU A 42 -0.69 -1.42 -23.21
CA LEU A 42 0.11 -0.21 -23.03
C LEU A 42 1.59 -0.59 -22.93
N ASN A 43 2.41 -0.09 -23.85
CA ASN A 43 3.84 -0.36 -23.93
C ASN A 43 4.65 0.93 -23.74
N SER A 44 5.59 0.92 -22.81
CA SER A 44 6.45 2.06 -22.45
C SER A 44 7.66 2.26 -23.38
N ASP A 45 7.77 1.43 -24.43
CA ASP A 45 8.90 1.34 -25.37
C ASP A 45 10.24 0.90 -24.75
N ASP A 46 11.13 0.37 -25.59
CA ASP A 46 12.45 -0.13 -25.15
C ASP A 46 13.52 0.96 -25.05
N LYS A 47 13.18 2.23 -25.31
CA LYS A 47 14.18 3.32 -25.31
C LYS A 47 14.61 3.66 -23.89
N GLN A 48 15.80 4.24 -23.73
CA GLN A 48 16.24 4.73 -22.43
C GLN A 48 15.49 6.02 -22.04
N GLY A 49 15.20 6.20 -20.75
CA GLY A 49 14.61 7.45 -20.22
C GLY A 49 13.40 7.27 -19.30
N ASP A 50 12.91 8.40 -18.78
CA ASP A 50 11.91 8.41 -17.71
C ASP A 50 10.57 7.78 -18.08
N ILE A 51 10.03 6.91 -17.21
CA ILE A 51 8.73 6.26 -17.45
C ILE A 51 7.59 7.28 -17.61
N THR A 52 7.65 8.36 -16.83
CA THR A 52 6.69 9.48 -16.91
C THR A 52 6.76 10.25 -18.23
N LYS A 53 7.93 10.29 -18.89
CA LYS A 53 8.09 10.89 -20.22
C LYS A 53 7.65 9.93 -21.32
N LYS A 54 8.00 8.65 -21.20
CA LYS A 54 7.62 7.58 -22.13
C LYS A 54 6.10 7.43 -22.24
N LEU A 55 5.43 7.52 -21.10
CA LEU A 55 3.97 7.40 -21.00
C LEU A 55 3.27 8.76 -20.94
N LYS A 56 3.91 9.86 -21.37
CA LYS A 56 3.36 11.22 -21.25
C LYS A 56 1.98 11.35 -21.90
N ASP A 57 1.81 10.79 -23.09
CA ASP A 57 0.54 10.84 -23.83
C ASP A 57 -0.54 10.03 -23.10
N PHE A 58 -0.16 8.87 -22.53
CA PHE A 58 -1.05 8.08 -21.68
C PHE A 58 -1.44 8.84 -20.42
N CYS A 59 -0.48 9.47 -19.73
CA CYS A 59 -0.73 10.25 -18.53
C CYS A 59 -1.64 11.46 -18.81
N SER A 60 -1.50 12.10 -19.97
CA SER A 60 -2.22 13.33 -20.33
C SER A 60 -3.60 13.07 -20.95
N SER A 61 -3.84 11.87 -21.48
CA SER A 61 -5.11 11.52 -22.14
C SER A 61 -6.29 11.52 -21.16
N THR A 62 -7.40 12.15 -21.55
CA THR A 62 -8.69 12.07 -20.85
C THR A 62 -9.58 10.94 -21.40
N THR A 63 -9.28 10.44 -22.60
CA THR A 63 -10.02 9.38 -23.30
C THR A 63 -9.20 8.10 -23.46
N LYS A 64 -9.86 6.94 -23.44
CA LYS A 64 -9.23 5.61 -23.43
C LYS A 64 -8.64 5.13 -24.77
N VAL A 65 -8.81 5.84 -25.90
CA VAL A 65 -8.96 5.14 -27.19
C VAL A 65 -7.82 5.26 -28.21
N ASP A 66 -6.93 6.25 -28.21
CA ASP A 66 -5.78 6.22 -29.13
C ASP A 66 -4.59 6.98 -28.54
N VAL A 67 -3.79 6.26 -27.75
CA VAL A 67 -2.52 6.76 -27.23
C VAL A 67 -1.41 6.06 -28.02
N LYS A 68 -0.41 6.82 -28.47
CA LYS A 68 0.76 6.33 -29.24
C LYS A 68 1.43 5.07 -28.65
N ASN A 69 1.27 4.84 -27.35
CA ASN A 69 1.84 3.74 -26.60
C ASN A 69 0.97 2.46 -26.55
N VAL A 70 -0.25 2.48 -27.07
CA VAL A 70 -1.15 1.30 -27.04
C VAL A 70 -0.96 0.47 -28.31
N GLN A 71 -0.66 -0.81 -28.11
CA GLN A 71 -0.51 -1.81 -29.17
C GLN A 71 -1.68 -2.79 -29.10
N LYS A 72 -2.29 -3.11 -30.25
CA LYS A 72 -3.35 -4.12 -30.33
C LYS A 72 -2.72 -5.49 -30.53
N TRP A 73 -2.75 -6.34 -29.50
CA TRP A 73 -2.23 -7.70 -29.56
C TRP A 73 -3.34 -8.68 -29.85
N LYS A 74 -3.04 -9.66 -30.71
CA LYS A 74 -3.91 -10.79 -31.00
C LYS A 74 -3.32 -12.04 -30.39
N CYS A 75 -3.93 -12.50 -29.31
CA CYS A 75 -3.44 -13.63 -28.54
C CYS A 75 -4.29 -14.88 -28.81
N TYR A 76 -3.64 -15.93 -29.31
CA TYR A 76 -4.28 -17.21 -29.63
C TYR A 76 -3.97 -18.25 -28.56
N ASN A 77 -4.98 -19.03 -28.17
CA ASN A 77 -4.80 -20.11 -27.22
C ASN A 77 -4.11 -21.32 -27.86
N LYS A 78 -3.31 -22.06 -27.09
CA LYS A 78 -2.70 -23.32 -27.52
C LYS A 78 -3.60 -24.48 -27.09
N ASN A 79 -4.10 -25.26 -28.05
CA ASN A 79 -4.90 -26.47 -27.84
C ASN A 79 -4.01 -27.74 -27.74
N ASN A 80 -4.51 -28.80 -27.09
CA ASN A 80 -3.83 -30.08 -26.82
C ASN A 80 -3.48 -30.87 -28.08
N ASP A 81 -4.23 -30.66 -29.15
CA ASP A 81 -4.06 -31.36 -30.43
C ASP A 81 -2.72 -31.05 -31.12
N TYR A 82 -1.95 -30.07 -30.62
CA TYR A 82 -0.67 -29.63 -31.19
C TYR A 82 0.55 -30.10 -30.38
N ASN A 83 0.41 -31.17 -29.59
CA ASN A 83 1.44 -31.70 -28.68
C ASN A 83 2.53 -32.57 -29.32
N ASN A 84 2.60 -32.68 -30.66
CA ASN A 84 3.65 -33.44 -31.31
C ASN A 84 4.93 -32.60 -31.45
N CYS A 85 5.94 -33.01 -30.66
CA CYS A 85 7.27 -32.41 -30.46
C CYS A 85 7.29 -31.15 -29.59
N GLU A 86 7.92 -31.25 -28.41
CA GLU A 86 8.25 -30.19 -27.45
C GLU A 86 9.26 -29.16 -28.02
N MET A 87 9.00 -28.60 -29.19
CA MET A 87 9.57 -27.33 -29.57
C MET A 87 8.68 -26.22 -29.05
N ASN A 88 9.29 -25.23 -28.39
CA ASN A 88 8.66 -24.08 -27.73
C ASN A 88 7.81 -23.20 -28.68
N ILE A 89 6.73 -23.74 -29.27
CA ILE A 89 5.67 -23.00 -29.99
C ILE A 89 5.17 -21.85 -29.11
N SER A 90 5.18 -22.06 -27.79
CA SER A 90 5.01 -21.08 -26.71
C SER A 90 5.77 -19.75 -26.89
N SER A 91 6.87 -19.71 -27.66
CA SER A 91 7.70 -18.50 -27.84
C SER A 91 7.51 -17.76 -29.18
N TYR A 92 6.56 -18.18 -30.02
CA TYR A 92 6.42 -17.67 -31.39
C TYR A 92 5.79 -16.27 -31.49
N LYS A 93 6.32 -15.46 -32.40
CA LYS A 93 5.73 -14.23 -32.93
C LYS A 93 5.61 -14.37 -34.45
N ASP A 94 4.51 -13.88 -35.02
CA ASP A 94 4.36 -13.83 -36.46
C ASP A 94 5.44 -12.93 -37.10
N ALA A 95 5.97 -13.36 -38.24
CA ALA A 95 7.07 -12.68 -38.92
C ALA A 95 6.62 -11.42 -39.68
N THR A 96 5.32 -11.31 -39.98
CA THR A 96 4.71 -10.22 -40.75
C THR A 96 3.94 -9.23 -39.86
N ASP A 97 3.34 -9.70 -38.77
CA ASP A 97 2.73 -8.87 -37.72
C ASP A 97 3.21 -9.30 -36.32
N PRO A 98 4.21 -8.61 -35.75
CA PRO A 98 4.76 -8.98 -34.45
C PRO A 98 3.76 -8.88 -33.28
N ASN A 99 2.54 -8.34 -33.50
CA ASN A 99 1.47 -8.31 -32.50
C ASN A 99 0.58 -9.57 -32.49
N VAL A 100 0.77 -10.49 -33.45
CA VAL A 100 0.15 -11.81 -33.47
C VAL A 100 1.06 -12.79 -32.73
N MET A 101 0.57 -13.32 -31.61
CA MET A 101 1.35 -14.18 -30.73
C MET A 101 0.49 -15.30 -30.13
N LEU A 102 1.15 -16.38 -29.73
CA LEU A 102 0.52 -17.45 -28.95
C LEU A 102 0.45 -17.09 -27.46
N SER A 103 -0.48 -17.72 -26.74
CA SER A 103 -0.86 -17.37 -25.36
C SER A 103 0.32 -17.20 -24.39
N ILE A 104 1.27 -18.13 -24.41
CA ILE A 104 2.47 -18.06 -23.55
C ILE A 104 3.37 -16.88 -23.94
N LYS A 105 3.55 -16.62 -25.24
CA LYS A 105 4.37 -15.48 -25.70
C LYS A 105 3.71 -14.14 -25.40
N CYS A 106 2.38 -14.07 -25.45
CA CYS A 106 1.63 -12.91 -24.98
C CYS A 106 1.90 -12.66 -23.51
N PHE A 107 1.77 -13.69 -22.67
CA PHE A 107 2.09 -13.58 -21.25
C PHE A 107 3.54 -13.13 -21.02
N ASP A 108 4.52 -13.79 -21.62
CA ASP A 108 5.93 -13.49 -21.40
C ASP A 108 6.30 -12.06 -21.80
N SER A 109 5.80 -11.62 -22.95
CA SER A 109 6.05 -10.27 -23.46
C SER A 109 5.40 -9.23 -22.55
N TRP A 110 4.19 -9.51 -22.05
CA TRP A 110 3.49 -8.62 -21.14
C TRP A 110 4.12 -8.58 -19.74
N ALA A 111 4.45 -9.74 -19.16
CA ALA A 111 5.05 -9.87 -17.84
C ALA A 111 6.43 -9.21 -17.78
N LYS A 112 7.27 -9.42 -18.80
CA LYS A 112 8.56 -8.71 -18.94
C LYS A 112 8.35 -7.19 -18.87
N ASN A 113 7.42 -6.65 -19.66
CA ASN A 113 7.17 -5.21 -19.70
C ASN A 113 6.59 -4.69 -18.38
N LEU A 114 5.67 -5.44 -17.76
CA LEU A 114 5.11 -5.11 -16.45
C LEU A 114 6.22 -4.96 -15.40
N LEU A 115 7.14 -5.93 -15.35
CA LEU A 115 8.21 -5.98 -14.36
C LEU A 115 9.23 -4.84 -14.55
N ILE A 116 9.62 -4.56 -15.80
CA ILE A 116 10.50 -3.41 -16.12
C ILE A 116 9.82 -2.11 -15.69
N ASP A 117 8.59 -1.88 -16.14
CA ASP A 117 7.85 -0.64 -15.83
C ASP A 117 7.64 -0.47 -14.33
N THR A 118 7.37 -1.57 -13.61
CA THR A 118 7.22 -1.56 -12.16
C THR A 118 8.45 -1.01 -11.46
N ILE A 119 9.64 -1.52 -11.79
CA ILE A 119 10.88 -1.00 -11.19
C ILE A 119 11.09 0.46 -11.53
N LYS A 120 10.84 0.85 -12.78
CA LYS A 120 11.00 2.25 -13.20
C LYS A 120 10.06 3.18 -12.44
N TRP A 121 8.79 2.80 -12.27
CA TRP A 121 7.83 3.57 -11.49
C TRP A 121 8.24 3.66 -10.02
N GLU A 122 8.53 2.53 -9.37
CA GLU A 122 8.90 2.47 -7.95
C GLU A 122 10.22 3.20 -7.67
N HIS A 123 11.20 3.13 -8.58
CA HIS A 123 12.44 3.89 -8.48
C HIS A 123 12.16 5.40 -8.61
N GLN A 124 11.50 5.83 -9.69
CA GLN A 124 11.29 7.25 -9.97
C GLN A 124 10.37 7.94 -8.96
N LEU A 125 9.37 7.23 -8.46
CA LEU A 125 8.41 7.76 -7.51
C LEU A 125 8.76 7.48 -6.06
N LYS A 126 9.88 6.81 -5.77
CA LYS A 126 10.29 6.48 -4.40
C LYS A 126 10.16 7.67 -3.44
N ASN A 127 10.64 8.84 -3.84
CA ASN A 127 10.56 10.04 -3.00
C ASN A 127 9.13 10.58 -2.86
N CYS A 128 8.29 10.45 -3.89
CA CYS A 128 6.88 10.83 -3.84
C CYS A 128 6.06 9.85 -2.98
N ILE A 129 6.37 8.55 -3.03
CA ILE A 129 5.72 7.50 -2.25
C ILE A 129 6.10 7.62 -0.78
N ASN A 130 7.39 7.82 -0.47
CA ASN A 130 7.89 7.72 0.91
C ASN A 130 7.78 9.03 1.70
N ASN A 131 7.72 10.18 1.02
CA ASN A 131 7.79 11.48 1.67
C ASN A 131 6.60 12.36 1.28
N THR A 132 6.14 13.15 2.24
CA THR A 132 5.17 14.22 1.96
C THR A 132 5.86 15.35 1.19
N ASN A 133 5.27 15.86 0.10
CA ASN A 133 5.80 17.02 -0.66
C ASN A 133 4.82 18.20 -0.71
N VAL A 134 3.85 18.25 0.23
CA VAL A 134 2.75 19.23 0.27
C VAL A 134 3.16 20.66 0.61
N THR A 135 4.44 20.92 0.88
CA THR A 135 4.94 22.29 1.08
C THR A 135 4.90 23.09 -0.22
N TYR A 136 4.90 22.43 -1.39
CA TYR A 136 4.75 23.04 -2.70
C TYR A 136 3.56 22.42 -3.44
N CYS A 137 2.45 23.16 -3.50
CA CYS A 137 1.16 22.72 -4.06
C CYS A 137 1.15 22.40 -5.57
N GLU A 138 2.22 22.73 -6.28
CA GLU A 138 2.46 22.39 -7.68
C GLU A 138 3.53 21.31 -7.82
N SER A 139 3.48 20.28 -6.96
CA SER A 139 4.47 19.21 -7.00
C SER A 139 4.29 18.35 -8.27
N LYS A 140 5.40 18.06 -8.95
CA LYS A 140 5.45 17.06 -10.04
C LYS A 140 4.99 15.68 -9.55
N CYS A 141 5.14 15.39 -8.25
CA CYS A 141 4.71 14.14 -7.66
C CYS A 141 3.20 13.91 -7.81
N ASN A 142 2.35 14.94 -7.68
CA ASN A 142 0.89 14.75 -7.76
C ASN A 142 0.48 14.13 -9.10
N LYS A 143 0.89 14.78 -10.20
CA LYS A 143 0.59 14.33 -11.57
C LYS A 143 1.20 12.96 -11.87
N ASN A 144 2.40 12.71 -11.35
CA ASN A 144 3.06 11.43 -11.53
C ASN A 144 2.37 10.30 -10.74
N CYS A 145 1.96 10.53 -9.50
CA CYS A 145 1.21 9.56 -8.68
C CYS A 145 -0.15 9.23 -9.31
N GLU A 146 -0.85 10.23 -9.86
CA GLU A 146 -2.10 10.03 -10.62
C GLU A 146 -1.87 9.18 -11.88
N CYS A 147 -0.81 9.47 -12.64
CA CYS A 147 -0.49 8.64 -13.80
C CYS A 147 -0.09 7.22 -13.41
N TYR A 148 0.62 7.05 -12.29
CA TYR A 148 1.01 5.75 -11.79
C TYR A 148 -0.20 4.88 -11.43
N GLU A 149 -1.18 5.44 -10.69
CA GLU A 149 -2.45 4.76 -10.40
C GLU A 149 -3.21 4.41 -11.69
N LYS A 150 -3.26 5.34 -12.66
CA LYS A 150 -3.88 5.11 -13.97
C LYS A 150 -3.20 3.95 -14.72
N TRP A 151 -1.87 3.89 -14.68
CA TRP A 151 -1.08 2.81 -15.29
C TRP A 151 -1.36 1.47 -14.62
N ILE A 152 -1.40 1.41 -13.28
CA ILE A 152 -1.74 0.17 -12.55
C ILE A 152 -3.14 -0.33 -12.92
N ASN A 153 -4.14 0.56 -12.95
CA ASN A 153 -5.50 0.18 -13.34
C ASN A 153 -5.54 -0.36 -14.78
N ARG A 154 -4.77 0.26 -15.69
CA ARG A 154 -4.63 -0.25 -17.04
C ARG A 154 -3.99 -1.65 -17.07
N LYS A 155 -2.96 -1.90 -16.26
CA LYS A 155 -2.34 -3.22 -16.14
C LYS A 155 -3.27 -4.28 -15.53
N LYS A 156 -4.14 -3.89 -14.59
CA LYS A 156 -5.21 -4.77 -14.10
C LYS A 156 -6.19 -5.15 -15.21
N ASP A 157 -6.66 -4.19 -16.01
CA ASP A 157 -7.55 -4.47 -17.14
C ASP A 157 -6.89 -5.38 -18.19
N GLU A 158 -5.60 -5.17 -18.48
CA GLU A 158 -4.82 -6.03 -19.39
C GLU A 158 -4.66 -7.46 -18.83
N TRP A 159 -4.42 -7.58 -17.52
CA TRP A 159 -4.25 -8.87 -16.86
C TRP A 159 -5.52 -9.72 -16.89
N GLU A 160 -6.69 -9.13 -16.67
CA GLU A 160 -7.97 -9.86 -16.77
C GLU A 160 -8.16 -10.51 -18.14
N LYS A 161 -7.85 -9.78 -19.22
CA LYS A 161 -7.91 -10.31 -20.59
C LYS A 161 -6.89 -11.42 -20.82
N LEU A 162 -5.65 -11.25 -20.33
CA LEU A 162 -4.62 -12.28 -20.44
C LEU A 162 -5.00 -13.56 -19.68
N LYS A 163 -5.64 -13.43 -18.51
CA LYS A 163 -6.17 -14.60 -17.78
C LYS A 163 -7.19 -15.38 -18.61
N GLU A 164 -8.06 -14.72 -19.37
CA GLU A 164 -9.01 -15.42 -20.26
C GLU A 164 -8.30 -16.23 -21.35
N VAL A 165 -7.21 -15.70 -21.90
CA VAL A 165 -6.36 -16.39 -22.88
C VAL A 165 -5.64 -17.59 -22.25
N LEU A 166 -5.18 -17.44 -21.00
CA LEU A 166 -4.43 -18.48 -20.29
C LEU A 166 -5.32 -19.58 -19.69
N LYS A 167 -6.57 -19.26 -19.30
CA LYS A 167 -7.54 -20.21 -18.72
C LYS A 167 -7.97 -21.33 -19.67
N LYS A 168 -7.83 -21.14 -20.97
CA LYS A 168 -8.23 -22.13 -21.98
C LYS A 168 -7.16 -23.22 -22.21
N LYS A 169 -6.13 -23.32 -21.36
CA LYS A 169 -5.06 -24.32 -21.44
C LYS A 169 -5.44 -25.67 -20.81
N ASP A 170 -4.73 -26.72 -21.23
CA ASP A 170 -4.77 -28.08 -20.69
C ASP A 170 -4.48 -28.17 -19.19
N GLU A 171 -5.05 -29.18 -18.53
CA GLU A 171 -4.83 -29.52 -17.12
C GLU A 171 -3.35 -29.83 -16.79
N ASN A 172 -2.50 -30.05 -17.79
CA ASN A 172 -1.10 -30.49 -17.66
C ASN A 172 -0.03 -29.43 -17.93
N SER A 173 -0.37 -28.16 -18.23
CA SER A 173 0.66 -27.14 -18.44
C SER A 173 1.13 -26.54 -17.11
N ASP A 174 2.40 -26.76 -16.74
CA ASP A 174 2.99 -26.21 -15.52
C ASP A 174 2.79 -24.68 -15.44
N ASN A 175 2.00 -24.27 -14.45
CA ASN A 175 1.64 -22.87 -14.22
C ASN A 175 2.78 -22.10 -13.54
N TYR A 176 3.90 -21.87 -14.22
CA TYR A 176 5.03 -21.11 -13.65
C TYR A 176 4.67 -19.67 -13.27
N TYR A 177 3.57 -19.12 -13.80
CA TYR A 177 3.05 -17.80 -13.42
C TYR A 177 2.25 -17.78 -12.11
N ASN A 178 1.91 -18.94 -11.52
CA ASN A 178 1.17 -18.98 -10.25
C ASN A 178 2.04 -18.67 -9.03
N LYS A 179 3.37 -18.76 -9.16
CA LYS A 179 4.31 -18.49 -8.07
C LYS A 179 5.10 -17.23 -8.38
N LEU A 180 5.09 -16.28 -7.43
CA LEU A 180 5.74 -14.99 -7.60
C LEU A 180 7.25 -15.14 -7.84
N SER A 181 7.95 -15.95 -7.04
CA SER A 181 9.38 -16.21 -7.24
C SER A 181 9.67 -16.77 -8.63
N SER A 182 8.83 -17.70 -9.12
CA SER A 182 9.00 -18.28 -10.46
C SER A 182 8.83 -17.25 -11.59
N VAL A 183 7.93 -16.27 -11.43
CA VAL A 183 7.81 -15.14 -12.36
C VAL A 183 9.09 -14.30 -12.33
N PHE A 184 9.55 -13.88 -11.14
CA PHE A 184 10.76 -13.07 -11.01
C PHE A 184 12.00 -13.78 -11.57
N ASP A 185 12.21 -15.05 -11.22
CA ASP A 185 13.31 -15.88 -11.71
C ASP A 185 13.29 -16.02 -13.23
N SER A 186 12.11 -16.26 -13.82
CA SER A 186 11.94 -16.46 -15.26
C SER A 186 12.32 -15.22 -16.08
N PHE A 187 12.07 -14.02 -15.54
CA PHE A 187 12.31 -12.76 -16.25
C PHE A 187 13.56 -12.01 -15.77
N LEU A 188 14.26 -12.49 -14.74
CA LEU A 188 15.40 -11.85 -14.10
C LEU A 188 16.40 -11.23 -15.10
N PHE A 189 16.94 -12.05 -16.01
CA PHE A 189 17.94 -11.61 -16.98
C PHE A 189 17.38 -10.60 -17.99
N GLN A 190 16.15 -10.81 -18.44
CA GLN A 190 15.50 -9.95 -19.43
C GLN A 190 15.16 -8.58 -18.84
N VAL A 191 14.74 -8.54 -17.57
CA VAL A 191 14.42 -7.32 -16.85
C VAL A 191 15.70 -6.58 -16.50
N LYS A 192 16.68 -7.23 -15.84
CA LYS A 192 17.96 -6.59 -15.49
C LYS A 192 18.71 -6.05 -16.71
N GLY A 193 18.61 -6.70 -17.87
CA GLY A 193 19.20 -6.22 -19.12
C GLY A 193 18.58 -4.94 -19.68
N ALA A 194 17.35 -4.60 -19.28
CA ALA A 194 16.62 -3.41 -19.74
C ALA A 194 16.62 -2.25 -18.72
N LEU A 195 17.23 -2.46 -17.56
CA LEU A 195 17.33 -1.50 -16.46
C LEU A 195 18.70 -0.81 -16.43
N GLU A 196 18.71 0.44 -15.98
CA GLU A 196 19.94 1.20 -15.67
C GLU A 196 20.61 0.66 -14.39
N GLU A 197 21.89 1.01 -14.16
CA GLU A 197 22.69 0.38 -13.08
C GLU A 197 22.10 0.63 -11.68
N ASP A 198 21.58 1.82 -11.42
CA ASP A 198 20.91 2.18 -10.17
C ASP A 198 19.49 1.59 -10.05
N GLU A 199 18.82 1.32 -11.18
CA GLU A 199 17.56 0.57 -11.25
C GLU A 199 17.76 -0.93 -10.98
N LYS A 200 18.88 -1.54 -11.41
CA LYS A 200 19.18 -2.96 -11.15
C LYS A 200 19.30 -3.26 -9.65
N VAL A 201 19.92 -2.38 -8.87
CA VAL A 201 19.98 -2.51 -7.41
C VAL A 201 18.58 -2.46 -6.79
N LYS A 202 17.64 -1.75 -7.42
CA LYS A 202 16.24 -1.71 -6.97
C LYS A 202 15.50 -2.99 -7.27
N TRP A 203 15.79 -3.67 -8.38
CA TRP A 203 15.20 -4.97 -8.67
C TRP A 203 15.46 -5.97 -7.55
N ASP A 204 16.70 -6.07 -7.09
CA ASP A 204 17.05 -7.02 -6.03
C ASP A 204 16.33 -6.69 -4.72
N GLN A 205 16.35 -5.41 -4.31
CA GLN A 205 15.61 -4.94 -3.14
C GLN A 205 14.10 -5.19 -3.23
N PHE A 206 13.50 -4.86 -4.38
CA PHE A 206 12.07 -4.99 -4.61
C PHE A 206 11.62 -6.45 -4.65
N THR A 207 12.44 -7.33 -5.25
CA THR A 207 12.17 -8.78 -5.32
C THR A 207 12.22 -9.39 -3.92
N GLU A 208 13.29 -9.13 -3.16
CA GLU A 208 13.41 -9.60 -1.76
C GLU A 208 12.27 -9.08 -0.88
N ASP A 209 11.87 -7.81 -1.05
CA ASP A 209 10.77 -7.22 -0.30
C ASP A 209 9.41 -7.86 -0.66
N LEU A 210 9.19 -8.24 -1.91
CA LEU A 210 7.97 -8.94 -2.30
C LEU A 210 7.96 -10.39 -1.83
N GLU A 211 9.09 -11.09 -1.90
CA GLU A 211 9.22 -12.47 -1.44
C GLU A 211 8.93 -12.59 0.06
N LYS A 212 9.45 -11.68 0.89
CA LYS A 212 9.13 -11.61 2.33
C LYS A 212 7.64 -11.40 2.62
N LYS A 213 6.92 -10.70 1.74
CA LYS A 213 5.46 -10.50 1.89
C LYS A 213 4.63 -11.67 1.35
N PHE A 214 5.19 -12.41 0.39
CA PHE A 214 4.52 -13.52 -0.30
C PHE A 214 4.84 -14.88 0.31
N GLU A 215 5.87 -14.99 1.17
CA GLU A 215 6.25 -16.24 1.81
C GLU A 215 5.01 -16.92 2.39
N PRO A 216 4.56 -18.04 1.79
CA PRO A 216 3.43 -18.76 2.35
C PRO A 216 3.94 -19.26 3.68
N SER A 217 3.39 -18.73 4.77
CA SER A 217 3.55 -19.35 6.08
C SER A 217 3.33 -20.85 5.86
N GLU A 218 4.35 -21.69 6.08
CA GLU A 218 4.34 -23.12 5.74
C GLU A 218 3.21 -23.92 6.45
N LYS A 219 2.33 -23.23 7.19
CA LYS A 219 1.23 -23.75 7.98
C LYS A 219 -0.18 -23.42 7.46
N LYS A 220 -0.36 -22.76 6.31
CA LYS A 220 -1.71 -22.58 5.75
C LYS A 220 -2.00 -23.63 4.70
N THR A 221 -2.92 -24.54 5.05
CA THR A 221 -3.61 -25.43 4.13
C THR A 221 -3.99 -24.68 2.85
N ARG A 222 -3.72 -25.28 1.68
CA ARG A 222 -4.22 -24.84 0.38
C ARG A 222 -5.73 -24.67 0.49
N THR A 223 -6.17 -23.44 0.76
CA THR A 223 -7.55 -23.02 0.54
C THR A 223 -7.64 -22.55 -0.90
N THR A 224 -8.80 -22.76 -1.47
CA THR A 224 -9.16 -22.72 -2.90
C THR A 224 -9.00 -21.37 -3.59
N ASP A 225 -8.44 -20.35 -2.92
CA ASP A 225 -8.21 -18.99 -3.42
C ASP A 225 -6.75 -18.56 -3.20
N SER A 226 -5.78 -19.31 -3.72
CA SER A 226 -4.39 -18.82 -3.75
C SER A 226 -4.33 -17.60 -4.67
N GLN A 227 -4.13 -16.42 -4.09
CA GLN A 227 -4.03 -15.16 -4.82
C GLN A 227 -2.90 -15.26 -5.86
N ASP A 228 -3.23 -14.98 -7.12
CA ASP A 228 -2.30 -15.02 -8.25
C ASP A 228 -1.10 -14.09 -7.98
N ALA A 229 0.11 -14.52 -8.32
CA ALA A 229 1.33 -13.74 -8.15
C ALA A 229 1.25 -12.34 -8.77
N ILE A 230 0.66 -12.23 -9.97
CA ILE A 230 0.48 -10.96 -10.67
C ILE A 230 -0.59 -10.11 -10.00
N GLU A 231 -1.68 -10.71 -9.51
CA GLU A 231 -2.69 -9.97 -8.75
C GLU A 231 -2.11 -9.40 -7.46
N PHE A 232 -1.31 -10.19 -6.74
CA PHE A 232 -0.60 -9.75 -5.55
C PHE A 232 0.34 -8.58 -5.86
N LEU A 233 1.14 -8.68 -6.93
CA LEU A 233 2.01 -7.59 -7.37
C LEU A 233 1.19 -6.32 -7.67
N LEU A 234 0.14 -6.41 -8.48
CA LEU A 234 -0.69 -5.26 -8.85
C LEU A 234 -1.44 -4.66 -7.66
N ASP A 235 -1.81 -5.46 -6.67
CA ASP A 235 -2.39 -4.98 -5.40
C ASP A 235 -1.35 -4.25 -4.55
N HIS A 236 -0.12 -4.75 -4.47
CA HIS A 236 0.98 -4.05 -3.81
C HIS A 236 1.26 -2.68 -4.46
N LEU A 237 1.36 -2.63 -5.80
CA LEU A 237 1.59 -1.39 -6.52
C LEU A 237 0.42 -0.40 -6.34
N LYS A 238 -0.82 -0.91 -6.28
CA LYS A 238 -2.00 -0.08 -6.01
C LYS A 238 -1.95 0.57 -4.62
N ASP A 239 -1.48 -0.15 -3.61
CA ASP A 239 -1.28 0.42 -2.28
C ASP A 239 -0.19 1.51 -2.28
N ASN A 240 0.94 1.29 -2.97
CA ASN A 240 1.99 2.30 -3.15
C ASN A 240 1.48 3.54 -3.89
N ALA A 241 0.69 3.37 -4.95
CA ALA A 241 0.08 4.49 -5.68
C ALA A 241 -0.90 5.28 -4.82
N THR A 242 -1.69 4.59 -3.98
CA THR A 242 -2.58 5.25 -3.02
C THR A 242 -1.77 6.06 -2.01
N THR A 243 -0.66 5.50 -1.49
CA THR A 243 0.26 6.19 -0.57
C THR A 243 0.91 7.40 -1.23
N CYS A 244 1.34 7.26 -2.48
CA CYS A 244 1.86 8.35 -3.31
C CYS A 244 0.85 9.50 -3.39
N LYS A 245 -0.42 9.21 -3.73
CA LYS A 245 -1.46 10.25 -3.80
C LYS A 245 -1.74 10.87 -2.43
N ASP A 246 -1.85 10.07 -1.39
CA ASP A 246 -2.10 10.56 -0.03
C ASP A 246 -1.00 11.52 0.45
N ASN A 247 0.27 11.18 0.21
CA ASN A 247 1.43 12.00 0.59
C ASN A 247 1.60 13.28 -0.24
N ASN A 248 0.94 13.35 -1.40
CA ASN A 248 1.06 14.45 -2.35
C ASN A 248 -0.31 15.11 -2.62
N SER A 249 -1.28 14.95 -1.70
CA SER A 249 -2.62 15.52 -1.86
C SER A 249 -2.62 17.04 -1.76
N ASN A 250 -3.26 17.69 -2.73
CA ASN A 250 -3.51 19.13 -2.73
C ASN A 250 -4.64 19.56 -1.79
N GLU A 251 -5.31 18.65 -1.09
CA GLU A 251 -6.36 19.00 -0.10
C GLU A 251 -5.85 19.88 1.06
N SER A 252 -4.54 19.94 1.26
CA SER A 252 -3.90 20.79 2.28
C SER A 252 -3.41 22.15 1.75
N CYS A 253 -3.59 22.38 0.45
CA CYS A 253 -3.21 23.61 -0.23
C CYS A 253 -4.30 24.66 -0.09
N ASP A 254 -4.31 25.32 1.06
CA ASP A 254 -5.05 26.56 1.20
C ASP A 254 -4.49 27.60 0.23
N VAL A 255 -5.37 28.25 -0.52
CA VAL A 255 -5.09 29.45 -1.33
C VAL A 255 -4.81 30.64 -0.39
N SER A 256 -3.76 30.57 0.41
CA SER A 256 -3.29 31.71 1.21
C SER A 256 -2.12 32.35 0.47
N LYS A 257 -2.45 33.16 -0.54
CA LYS A 257 -1.49 33.93 -1.35
C LYS A 257 -0.77 35.06 -0.61
N ASP A 258 -1.06 35.30 0.67
CA ASP A 258 -0.43 36.41 1.39
C ASP A 258 0.41 35.88 2.56
N SER A 259 1.74 35.77 2.35
CA SER A 259 2.66 35.59 3.48
C SER A 259 2.63 36.86 4.33
N LYS A 260 2.02 36.79 5.53
CA LYS A 260 2.11 37.90 6.48
C LYS A 260 3.56 38.04 6.95
N THR A 261 4.06 39.27 6.96
CA THR A 261 5.40 39.60 7.48
C THR A 261 5.48 39.17 8.95
N ASN A 262 6.56 38.46 9.32
CA ASN A 262 6.74 37.99 10.70
C ASN A 262 6.90 39.20 11.66
N PRO A 263 6.03 39.37 12.67
CA PRO A 263 6.04 40.52 13.58
C PRO A 263 7.28 40.55 14.50
N CYS A 264 8.04 39.47 14.58
CA CYS A 264 9.29 39.38 15.34
C CYS A 264 10.52 39.89 14.56
N ILE A 265 10.37 40.32 13.30
CA ILE A 265 11.48 40.84 12.50
C ILE A 265 11.73 42.31 12.86
N LYS A 266 12.89 42.60 13.44
CA LYS A 266 13.34 43.97 13.75
C LYS A 266 13.85 44.74 12.53
N ASN A 267 14.10 44.08 11.40
CA ASN A 267 14.67 44.71 10.21
C ASN A 267 14.07 44.13 8.91
N PRO A 268 13.14 44.82 8.23
CA PRO A 268 12.45 44.32 7.04
C PRO A 268 13.36 43.98 5.86
N SER A 269 14.57 44.55 5.83
CA SER A 269 15.55 44.41 4.75
C SER A 269 16.42 43.16 4.85
N ALA A 270 16.36 42.40 5.95
CA ALA A 270 17.08 41.15 6.11
C ALA A 270 16.29 40.01 5.42
N SER A 271 16.62 39.75 4.16
CA SER A 271 16.14 38.62 3.37
C SER A 271 16.55 37.28 4.00
N ASN A 272 15.84 36.85 5.04
CA ASN A 272 15.91 35.49 5.56
C ASN A 272 14.61 34.78 5.18
N ASN A 273 14.72 33.78 4.31
CA ASN A 273 13.59 32.98 3.83
C ASN A 273 12.77 32.45 5.01
N LEU A 274 11.52 32.90 5.14
CA LEU A 274 10.60 32.41 6.17
C LEU A 274 10.36 30.92 5.96
N VAL A 275 10.62 30.11 6.99
CA VAL A 275 10.36 28.67 6.97
C VAL A 275 9.12 28.39 7.81
N SER A 276 8.13 27.74 7.21
CA SER A 276 6.89 27.36 7.92
C SER A 276 7.13 26.16 8.83
N VAL A 277 6.34 26.05 9.91
CA VAL A 277 6.34 24.84 10.77
C VAL A 277 5.99 23.58 9.97
N LYS A 278 5.15 23.70 8.92
CA LYS A 278 4.84 22.59 7.99
C LYS A 278 6.11 22.07 7.29
N HIS A 279 7.01 22.96 6.86
CA HIS A 279 8.27 22.54 6.25
C HIS A 279 9.19 21.81 7.24
N ILE A 280 9.26 22.27 8.49
CA ILE A 280 10.01 21.56 9.53
C ILE A 280 9.41 20.17 9.80
N ALA A 281 8.07 20.08 9.88
CA ALA A 281 7.38 18.81 10.06
C ALA A 281 7.61 17.84 8.88
N GLU A 282 7.65 18.34 7.64
CA GLU A 282 8.02 17.57 6.44
C GLU A 282 9.43 16.99 6.58
N MET A 283 10.42 17.82 6.97
CA MET A 283 11.79 17.35 7.19
C MET A 283 11.87 16.30 8.31
N MET A 284 11.10 16.47 9.39
CA MET A 284 11.04 15.51 10.48
C MET A 284 10.42 14.18 10.03
N GLN A 285 9.38 14.20 9.20
CA GLN A 285 8.78 13.00 8.63
C GLN A 285 9.77 12.26 7.72
N ARG A 286 10.51 12.97 6.86
CA ARG A 286 11.57 12.38 6.03
C ARG A 286 12.63 11.66 6.88
N ARG A 287 13.06 12.29 7.97
CA ARG A 287 14.02 11.68 8.92
C ARG A 287 13.43 10.47 9.63
N ALA A 288 12.16 10.51 10.03
CA ALA A 288 11.48 9.35 10.63
C ALA A 288 11.44 8.17 9.65
N ARG A 289 11.13 8.44 8.38
CA ARG A 289 11.15 7.42 7.32
C ARG A 289 12.54 6.83 7.11
N GLU A 290 13.58 7.64 7.05
CA GLU A 290 14.96 7.15 6.96
C GLU A 290 15.37 6.29 8.17
N GLN A 291 14.91 6.64 9.37
CA GLN A 291 15.16 5.87 10.59
C GLN A 291 14.46 4.52 10.57
N LEU A 292 13.20 4.48 10.14
CA LEU A 292 12.44 3.25 9.92
C LEU A 292 13.22 2.30 9.01
N GLU A 293 13.64 2.75 7.82
CA GLU A 293 14.36 1.89 6.86
C GLU A 293 15.74 1.42 7.37
N LYS A 294 16.45 2.27 8.14
CA LYS A 294 17.76 1.91 8.71
C LYS A 294 17.66 0.91 9.88
N ARG A 295 16.50 0.80 10.52
CA ARG A 295 16.30 -0.05 11.69
C ARG A 295 15.56 -1.33 11.35
N GLY A 296 14.23 -1.25 11.20
CA GLY A 296 13.35 -2.40 11.00
C GLY A 296 12.90 -2.59 9.56
N GLY A 297 12.93 -1.54 8.73
CA GLY A 297 12.29 -1.54 7.42
C GLY A 297 10.77 -1.46 7.52
N GLU A 298 10.13 -0.73 6.59
CA GLU A 298 8.65 -0.65 6.58
C GLU A 298 8.02 -2.03 6.48
N ILE A 299 8.60 -2.91 5.66
CA ILE A 299 8.07 -4.25 5.39
C ILE A 299 7.84 -5.11 6.63
N ASN A 300 8.69 -4.99 7.66
CA ASN A 300 8.60 -5.82 8.85
C ASN A 300 7.65 -5.24 9.91
N LEU A 301 7.32 -3.95 9.80
CA LEU A 301 6.49 -3.24 10.78
C LEU A 301 5.10 -2.88 10.26
N LYS A 302 4.94 -2.78 8.94
CA LYS A 302 3.65 -2.52 8.30
C LYS A 302 2.72 -3.71 8.52
N GLY A 303 1.66 -3.49 9.28
CA GLY A 303 0.62 -4.49 9.51
C GLY A 303 -0.35 -4.55 8.33
N ASP A 304 -1.03 -5.69 8.22
CA ASP A 304 -2.15 -5.92 7.31
C ASP A 304 -3.35 -6.40 8.14
N ALA A 305 -4.26 -5.49 8.48
CA ALA A 305 -5.44 -5.81 9.27
C ALA A 305 -6.34 -6.89 8.61
N THR A 306 -6.23 -7.13 7.31
CA THR A 306 -7.00 -8.21 6.66
C THR A 306 -6.49 -9.61 7.01
N LYS A 307 -5.26 -9.70 7.56
CA LYS A 307 -4.63 -10.92 8.06
C LYS A 307 -4.74 -11.08 9.58
N GLY A 308 -5.29 -10.08 10.27
CA GLY A 308 -5.48 -10.10 11.72
C GLY A 308 -6.58 -11.07 12.19
N LYS A 309 -6.69 -11.22 13.51
CA LYS A 309 -7.79 -11.89 14.19
C LYS A 309 -8.47 -10.93 15.16
N TYR A 310 -9.78 -11.07 15.29
CA TYR A 310 -10.60 -10.18 16.10
C TYR A 310 -11.53 -11.00 16.99
N ARG A 311 -11.24 -11.03 18.29
CA ARG A 311 -11.97 -11.88 19.25
C ARG A 311 -13.45 -11.53 19.40
N ASN A 312 -13.82 -10.29 19.07
CA ASN A 312 -15.21 -9.82 19.08
C ASN A 312 -16.00 -10.16 17.81
N LYS A 313 -15.55 -11.16 17.04
CA LYS A 313 -16.25 -11.78 15.89
C LYS A 313 -16.37 -10.90 14.64
N GLY A 314 -15.63 -9.80 14.55
CA GLY A 314 -15.47 -9.04 13.30
C GLY A 314 -14.65 -9.85 12.28
N SER A 315 -15.02 -9.77 11.01
CA SER A 315 -14.33 -10.48 9.93
C SER A 315 -13.10 -9.69 9.52
N ALA A 316 -11.93 -10.35 9.45
CA ALA A 316 -10.71 -9.69 8.99
C ALA A 316 -10.84 -9.20 7.54
N LYS A 317 -11.63 -9.88 6.70
CA LYS A 317 -11.87 -9.47 5.30
C LYS A 317 -12.54 -8.10 5.20
N ASP A 318 -13.25 -7.66 6.24
CA ASP A 318 -13.99 -6.40 6.23
C ASP A 318 -13.02 -5.19 6.24
N PHE A 319 -11.77 -5.38 6.70
CA PHE A 319 -10.71 -4.36 6.60
C PHE A 319 -10.32 -4.02 5.15
N LYS A 320 -10.72 -4.82 4.15
CA LYS A 320 -10.60 -4.43 2.72
C LYS A 320 -11.36 -3.13 2.42
N ASP A 321 -12.47 -2.90 3.12
CA ASP A 321 -13.11 -1.59 3.21
C ASP A 321 -13.11 -1.13 4.66
N VAL A 322 -12.03 -0.44 5.05
CA VAL A 322 -11.85 0.10 6.41
C VAL A 322 -13.00 0.99 6.87
N CYS A 323 -13.84 1.52 5.96
CA CYS A 323 -15.00 2.31 6.35
C CYS A 323 -16.19 1.48 6.82
N SER A 324 -16.21 0.17 6.52
CA SER A 324 -17.27 -0.76 6.89
C SER A 324 -17.08 -1.38 8.30
N ILE A 325 -15.88 -1.26 8.87
CA ILE A 325 -15.58 -1.87 10.18
C ILE A 325 -16.36 -1.20 11.31
N ASP A 326 -16.64 -2.01 12.33
CA ASP A 326 -17.43 -1.65 13.50
C ASP A 326 -16.81 -2.21 14.80
N ALA A 327 -17.52 -2.04 15.92
CA ALA A 327 -17.07 -2.48 17.23
C ALA A 327 -16.85 -4.01 17.36
N ARG A 328 -17.18 -4.85 16.38
CA ARG A 328 -16.84 -6.30 16.39
C ARG A 328 -15.39 -6.56 15.96
N HIS A 329 -14.77 -5.61 15.26
CA HIS A 329 -13.44 -5.71 14.65
C HIS A 329 -12.33 -5.32 15.64
N SER A 330 -12.31 -5.96 16.81
CA SER A 330 -11.47 -5.53 17.93
C SER A 330 -11.13 -6.69 18.87
N ASN A 331 -9.99 -6.56 19.54
CA ASN A 331 -9.52 -7.49 20.57
C ASN A 331 -9.70 -6.99 22.01
N ARG A 332 -10.57 -5.99 22.21
CA ARG A 332 -10.91 -5.49 23.55
C ARG A 332 -11.78 -6.44 24.36
N ASN A 333 -11.82 -6.22 25.67
CA ASN A 333 -12.85 -6.72 26.57
C ASN A 333 -14.20 -6.05 26.28
N ASN A 334 -15.14 -6.79 25.69
CA ASN A 334 -16.44 -6.26 25.31
C ASN A 334 -17.42 -6.01 26.47
N LYS A 335 -17.10 -6.48 27.70
CA LYS A 335 -17.88 -6.18 28.90
C LYS A 335 -17.53 -4.79 29.45
N ASN A 336 -16.26 -4.40 29.33
CA ASN A 336 -15.76 -3.14 29.86
C ASN A 336 -15.78 -2.01 28.82
N SER A 337 -15.76 -2.35 27.52
CA SER A 337 -15.80 -1.38 26.44
C SER A 337 -16.80 -1.79 25.36
N LEU A 338 -17.79 -0.93 25.11
CA LEU A 338 -18.78 -1.13 24.04
C LEU A 338 -18.19 -0.85 22.64
N GLY A 339 -17.02 -0.21 22.56
CA GLY A 339 -16.37 0.22 21.33
C GLY A 339 -15.42 1.38 21.60
N PRO A 340 -14.74 1.95 20.60
CA PRO A 340 -13.72 2.98 20.82
C PRO A 340 -14.22 4.23 21.56
N CYS A 341 -15.45 4.66 21.29
CA CYS A 341 -16.07 5.80 21.96
C CYS A 341 -16.89 5.40 23.22
N GLY A 342 -16.79 4.14 23.68
CA GLY A 342 -17.51 3.65 24.84
C GLY A 342 -17.18 4.43 26.10
N GLY A 343 -18.20 5.04 26.73
CA GLY A 343 -18.02 5.86 27.94
C GLY A 343 -17.31 7.20 27.71
N LYS A 344 -16.97 7.55 26.47
CA LYS A 344 -16.37 8.84 26.11
C LYS A 344 -17.44 9.92 25.98
N ASP A 345 -17.09 11.14 26.37
CA ASP A 345 -17.93 12.35 26.30
C ASP A 345 -19.35 12.19 26.87
N ARG A 346 -19.43 12.07 28.20
CA ARG A 346 -20.70 12.22 28.95
C ARG A 346 -21.08 13.69 29.15
N SER A 347 -20.24 14.62 28.72
CA SER A 347 -20.28 16.06 29.01
C SER A 347 -19.81 16.84 27.78
N ASN A 348 -20.76 17.38 27.00
CA ASN A 348 -20.57 18.14 25.75
C ASN A 348 -19.12 18.56 25.44
N MET A 349 -18.30 17.66 24.86
CA MET A 349 -16.85 17.86 24.60
C MET A 349 -16.45 19.20 23.94
N PHE A 350 -17.36 19.86 23.22
CA PHE A 350 -17.14 21.16 22.57
C PHE A 350 -17.93 22.32 23.20
N ASP A 351 -18.49 22.14 24.39
CA ASP A 351 -19.09 23.23 25.14
C ASP A 351 -18.00 24.16 25.65
N ILE A 352 -18.05 25.41 25.16
CA ILE A 352 -17.05 26.45 25.42
C ILE A 352 -16.90 26.71 26.93
N LYS A 353 -17.94 26.42 27.73
CA LYS A 353 -17.95 26.63 29.18
C LYS A 353 -16.95 25.77 29.96
N ASP A 354 -16.63 24.58 29.46
CA ASP A 354 -15.78 23.63 30.21
C ASP A 354 -14.28 23.95 30.12
N GLY A 355 -13.90 24.76 29.11
CA GLY A 355 -12.53 25.23 28.89
C GLY A 355 -11.50 24.12 28.70
N TRP A 356 -10.23 24.50 28.65
CA TRP A 356 -9.11 23.56 28.69
C TRP A 356 -8.73 23.31 30.14
N LYS A 357 -8.37 22.06 30.46
CA LYS A 357 -8.02 21.66 31.83
C LYS A 357 -6.51 21.70 32.03
N THR A 358 -6.11 22.05 33.24
CA THR A 358 -4.70 22.13 33.66
C THR A 358 -4.30 20.88 34.44
N VAL A 359 -3.01 20.74 34.77
CA VAL A 359 -2.50 19.63 35.59
C VAL A 359 -3.26 19.42 36.89
N LYS A 360 -3.70 20.50 37.54
CA LYS A 360 -4.46 20.45 38.79
C LYS A 360 -5.82 19.77 38.64
N ASP A 361 -6.38 19.78 37.44
CA ASP A 361 -7.73 19.28 37.15
C ASP A 361 -7.75 17.82 36.69
N ILE A 362 -6.67 17.33 36.07
CA ILE A 362 -6.68 16.05 35.32
C ILE A 362 -5.43 15.18 35.50
N HIS A 363 -4.59 15.49 36.50
CA HIS A 363 -3.40 14.71 36.87
C HIS A 363 -2.46 14.43 35.69
N MET A 364 -1.59 15.39 35.37
CA MET A 364 -0.52 15.24 34.38
C MET A 364 0.85 15.45 35.04
N THR A 365 1.94 15.10 34.37
CA THR A 365 3.30 15.43 34.81
C THR A 365 3.72 16.84 34.40
N ASP A 366 3.33 17.30 33.20
CA ASP A 366 3.76 18.60 32.67
C ASP A 366 2.88 19.75 33.18
N GLU A 367 3.40 20.52 34.15
CA GLU A 367 2.67 21.54 34.92
C GLU A 367 2.17 22.74 34.10
N GLU A 368 2.72 22.99 32.91
CA GLU A 368 2.40 24.15 32.07
C GLU A 368 1.45 23.81 30.91
N THR A 369 1.11 22.53 30.75
CA THR A 369 0.27 22.06 29.65
C THR A 369 -1.23 22.23 29.93
N TYR A 370 -1.96 22.64 28.89
CA TYR A 370 -3.41 22.69 28.85
C TYR A 370 -3.94 21.54 27.99
N MET A 371 -4.85 20.74 28.53
CA MET A 371 -5.40 19.59 27.84
C MET A 371 -6.69 19.94 27.09
N PRO A 372 -6.74 19.73 25.76
CA PRO A 372 -7.95 19.95 24.99
C PRO A 372 -9.06 18.97 25.40
N PRO A 373 -10.32 19.42 25.52
CA PRO A 373 -11.47 18.54 25.71
C PRO A 373 -11.58 17.41 24.67
N ARG A 374 -11.22 17.70 23.41
CA ARG A 374 -11.14 16.71 22.32
C ARG A 374 -10.26 15.51 22.70
N ARG A 375 -9.05 15.78 23.20
CA ARG A 375 -8.11 14.73 23.60
C ARG A 375 -8.61 13.95 24.82
N ARG A 376 -9.22 14.63 25.79
CA ARG A 376 -9.79 13.99 27.00
C ARG A 376 -10.87 12.96 26.68
N HIS A 377 -11.65 13.22 25.64
CA HIS A 377 -12.80 12.42 25.26
C HIS A 377 -12.56 11.65 23.95
N MET A 378 -11.29 11.48 23.57
CA MET A 378 -10.88 10.75 22.39
C MET A 378 -11.35 9.28 22.42
N CYS A 379 -11.78 8.76 21.28
CA CYS A 379 -12.28 7.41 21.13
C CYS A 379 -11.16 6.34 21.11
N THR A 380 -10.59 6.06 22.28
CA THR A 380 -9.53 5.04 22.50
C THR A 380 -9.93 3.94 23.47
N SER A 381 -11.21 3.83 23.85
CA SER A 381 -11.67 2.87 24.86
C SER A 381 -11.35 1.42 24.50
N ASN A 382 -11.38 1.04 23.21
CA ASN A 382 -10.97 -0.31 22.81
C ASN A 382 -9.49 -0.57 23.08
N LEU A 383 -8.62 0.44 22.96
CA LEU A 383 -7.19 0.34 23.28
C LEU A 383 -6.92 0.30 24.79
N GLU A 384 -7.75 0.98 25.58
CA GLU A 384 -7.70 0.98 27.06
C GLU A 384 -8.11 -0.34 27.70
N TYR A 385 -8.81 -1.20 26.94
CA TYR A 385 -9.32 -2.49 27.40
C TYR A 385 -8.89 -3.64 26.49
N LEU A 386 -7.71 -3.55 25.86
CA LEU A 386 -7.15 -4.65 25.05
C LEU A 386 -6.88 -5.87 25.93
N GLU A 387 -7.20 -7.04 25.42
CA GLU A 387 -6.94 -8.30 26.12
C GLU A 387 -5.60 -8.89 25.67
N THR A 388 -4.51 -8.25 26.13
CA THR A 388 -3.13 -8.56 25.69
C THR A 388 -2.60 -9.90 26.16
N ASN A 389 -3.22 -10.49 27.19
CA ASN A 389 -2.88 -11.83 27.70
C ASN A 389 -3.59 -12.96 26.96
N ASP A 390 -4.53 -12.63 26.08
CA ASP A 390 -5.31 -13.60 25.32
C ASP A 390 -4.93 -13.63 23.83
N GLU A 391 -5.35 -14.68 23.13
CA GLU A 391 -5.26 -14.70 21.67
C GLU A 391 -6.15 -13.61 21.04
N PRO A 392 -5.66 -12.93 19.98
CA PRO A 392 -4.37 -13.16 19.30
C PRO A 392 -3.17 -12.37 19.88
N LEU A 393 -3.40 -11.43 20.80
CA LEU A 393 -2.41 -10.42 21.18
C LEU A 393 -1.27 -10.96 22.07
N ASN A 394 -1.47 -12.11 22.72
CA ASN A 394 -0.40 -12.81 23.43
C ASN A 394 0.58 -13.57 22.51
N GLY A 395 0.34 -13.58 21.20
CA GLY A 395 1.11 -14.33 20.20
C GLY A 395 0.79 -15.83 20.14
N GLY A 396 -0.27 -16.28 20.82
CA GLY A 396 -0.78 -17.65 20.80
C GLY A 396 -1.58 -17.99 19.53
N GLY A 397 -1.87 -19.28 19.38
CA GLY A 397 -2.68 -19.84 18.29
C GLY A 397 -1.93 -20.07 16.98
N ASN A 398 -2.64 -20.56 15.95
CA ASN A 398 -2.05 -20.97 14.67
C ASN A 398 -1.45 -19.82 13.81
N GLY A 399 -1.44 -18.58 14.31
CA GLY A 399 -1.02 -17.38 13.57
C GLY A 399 0.41 -16.88 13.86
N GLY A 400 1.06 -17.39 14.91
CA GLY A 400 2.38 -16.93 15.32
C GLY A 400 2.39 -15.47 15.80
N VAL A 401 3.57 -14.92 16.04
CA VAL A 401 3.74 -13.57 16.61
C VAL A 401 3.41 -12.46 15.59
N ASP A 402 3.48 -12.74 14.29
CA ASP A 402 3.14 -11.78 13.22
C ASP A 402 1.67 -11.34 13.25
N ILE A 403 0.76 -12.24 13.67
CA ILE A 403 -0.66 -11.92 13.77
C ILE A 403 -0.95 -10.84 14.82
N VAL A 404 -0.05 -10.66 15.80
CA VAL A 404 -0.17 -9.61 16.80
C VAL A 404 -0.11 -8.23 16.13
N ASN A 405 0.83 -8.06 15.20
CA ASN A 405 1.00 -6.79 14.47
C ASN A 405 -0.25 -6.45 13.66
N ASP A 406 -0.73 -7.41 12.87
CA ASP A 406 -1.91 -7.27 12.01
C ASP A 406 -3.20 -7.00 12.81
N SER A 407 -3.38 -7.75 13.90
CA SER A 407 -4.55 -7.61 14.77
C SER A 407 -4.55 -6.28 15.52
N PHE A 408 -3.37 -5.87 16.03
CA PHE A 408 -3.21 -4.59 16.72
C PHE A 408 -3.45 -3.40 15.78
N LEU A 409 -2.94 -3.44 14.55
CA LEU A 409 -3.24 -2.44 13.55
C LEU A 409 -4.76 -2.30 13.37
N GLY A 410 -5.51 -3.41 13.29
CA GLY A 410 -6.96 -3.37 13.16
C GLY A 410 -7.66 -2.60 14.31
N ASP A 411 -7.25 -2.82 15.56
CA ASP A 411 -7.75 -2.07 16.72
C ASP A 411 -7.40 -0.56 16.65
N VAL A 412 -6.20 -0.22 16.15
CA VAL A 412 -5.80 1.18 15.91
C VAL A 412 -6.64 1.83 14.82
N LEU A 413 -6.87 1.14 13.69
CA LEU A 413 -7.72 1.62 12.59
C LEU A 413 -9.16 1.85 13.05
N LEU A 414 -9.71 0.93 13.85
CA LEU A 414 -11.05 1.05 14.42
C LEU A 414 -11.16 2.30 15.33
N SER A 415 -10.14 2.57 16.14
CA SER A 415 -10.08 3.78 16.99
C SER A 415 -10.05 5.04 16.15
N ALA A 416 -9.18 5.08 15.13
CA ALA A 416 -9.02 6.21 14.23
C ALA A 416 -10.31 6.54 13.47
N LYS A 417 -10.95 5.53 12.86
CA LYS A 417 -12.24 5.68 12.18
C LYS A 417 -13.30 6.24 13.14
N SER A 418 -13.44 5.61 14.30
CA SER A 418 -14.48 5.97 15.27
C SER A 418 -14.28 7.37 15.84
N GLU A 419 -13.04 7.78 16.07
CA GLU A 419 -12.70 9.14 16.50
C GLU A 419 -13.07 10.19 15.45
N ALA A 420 -12.77 9.93 14.17
CA ALA A 420 -13.13 10.85 13.10
C ALA A 420 -14.66 10.97 12.93
N ASP A 421 -15.38 9.84 12.97
CA ASP A 421 -16.85 9.80 12.93
C ASP A 421 -17.44 10.56 14.14
N PHE A 422 -16.85 10.35 15.32
CA PHE A 422 -17.26 11.00 16.55
C PHE A 422 -17.06 12.51 16.53
N ILE A 423 -15.91 13.00 16.07
CA ILE A 423 -15.64 14.43 15.87
C ILE A 423 -16.65 15.04 14.89
N LYS A 424 -16.84 14.43 13.72
CA LYS A 424 -17.78 14.91 12.70
C LYS A 424 -19.19 15.03 13.29
N LYS A 425 -19.64 14.00 14.00
CA LYS A 425 -20.95 13.96 14.66
C LYS A 425 -21.07 15.09 15.68
N LYS A 426 -20.08 15.26 16.55
CA LYS A 426 -20.10 16.28 17.61
C LYS A 426 -20.08 17.70 17.07
N TYR A 427 -19.38 17.96 15.96
CA TYR A 427 -19.44 19.26 15.29
C TYR A 427 -20.82 19.52 14.65
N LYS A 428 -21.36 18.55 13.90
CA LYS A 428 -22.63 18.72 13.15
C LYS A 428 -23.87 18.73 14.02
N GLU A 429 -23.96 17.83 15.00
CA GLU A 429 -25.14 17.62 15.84
C GLU A 429 -25.04 18.35 17.19
N GLY A 430 -23.87 18.86 17.55
CA GLY A 430 -23.68 19.62 18.78
C GLY A 430 -24.28 21.03 18.74
N LYS A 431 -24.35 21.67 19.91
CA LYS A 431 -24.78 23.07 20.07
C LYS A 431 -23.72 24.10 19.61
N ASN A 432 -22.87 23.72 18.67
CA ASN A 432 -21.79 24.57 18.20
C ASN A 432 -22.36 25.72 17.35
N PRO A 433 -21.77 26.93 17.41
CA PRO A 433 -22.13 28.00 16.49
C PRO A 433 -21.90 27.56 15.03
N GLU A 434 -22.72 28.06 14.11
CA GLU A 434 -22.72 27.62 12.71
C GLU A 434 -21.35 27.75 12.03
N GLY A 435 -20.58 28.77 12.40
CA GLY A 435 -19.21 28.99 11.93
C GLY A 435 -18.24 27.85 12.26
N PHE A 436 -18.49 27.03 13.27
CA PHE A 436 -17.65 25.88 13.64
C PHE A 436 -18.08 24.57 13.00
N LYS A 437 -19.24 24.54 12.32
CA LYS A 437 -19.75 23.34 11.64
C LYS A 437 -19.18 23.15 10.23
N ASN A 438 -18.33 24.08 9.77
CA ASN A 438 -17.75 24.03 8.44
C ASN A 438 -16.74 22.86 8.30
N ASN A 439 -16.58 22.39 7.07
CA ASN A 439 -15.73 21.24 6.73
C ASN A 439 -14.26 21.44 7.11
N ALA A 440 -13.71 22.65 6.95
CA ALA A 440 -12.31 22.93 7.26
C ALA A 440 -12.01 22.78 8.77
N THR A 441 -12.91 23.28 9.63
CA THR A 441 -12.80 23.13 11.09
C THR A 441 -12.89 21.68 11.53
N ILE A 442 -13.80 20.90 10.95
CA ILE A 442 -13.91 19.45 11.22
C ILE A 442 -12.62 18.72 10.80
N CYS A 443 -12.12 18.99 9.59
CA CYS A 443 -10.87 18.41 9.11
C CYS A 443 -9.67 18.80 9.99
N GLN A 444 -9.63 20.03 10.50
CA GLN A 444 -8.59 20.48 11.44
C GLN A 444 -8.65 19.70 12.76
N ALA A 445 -9.84 19.50 13.33
CA ALA A 445 -10.01 18.69 14.54
C ALA A 445 -9.59 17.21 14.32
N ILE A 446 -9.94 16.64 13.16
CA ILE A 446 -9.52 15.27 12.78
C ILE A 446 -7.99 15.19 12.66
N ARG A 447 -7.32 16.20 12.08
CA ARG A 447 -5.84 16.25 12.01
C ARG A 447 -5.20 16.31 13.39
N TYR A 448 -5.78 17.04 14.35
CA TYR A 448 -5.30 17.03 15.73
C TYR A 448 -5.46 15.65 16.38
N SER A 449 -6.62 14.99 16.21
CA SER A 449 -6.80 13.64 16.74
C SER A 449 -5.90 12.60 16.08
N PHE A 450 -5.55 12.77 14.79
CA PHE A 450 -4.54 11.93 14.15
C PHE A 450 -3.17 12.05 14.83
N ALA A 451 -2.74 13.29 15.13
CA ALA A 451 -1.46 13.53 15.80
C ALA A 451 -1.47 12.97 17.23
N ASP A 452 -2.54 13.21 17.99
CA ASP A 452 -2.70 12.68 19.34
C ASP A 452 -2.69 11.14 19.37
N LEU A 453 -3.38 10.49 18.42
CA LEU A 453 -3.36 9.03 18.32
C LEU A 453 -1.92 8.55 18.08
N GLY A 454 -1.20 9.25 17.21
CA GLY A 454 0.22 8.98 16.98
C GLY A 454 1.06 9.14 18.25
N ASP A 455 0.83 10.16 19.06
CA ASP A 455 1.56 10.33 20.33
C ASP A 455 1.19 9.27 21.37
N ILE A 456 -0.07 8.84 21.44
CA ILE A 456 -0.50 7.70 22.26
C ILE A 456 0.24 6.43 21.84
N ILE A 457 0.19 6.09 20.55
CA ILE A 457 0.85 4.88 20.03
C ILE A 457 2.36 4.94 20.22
N ARG A 458 3.00 6.10 20.02
CA ARG A 458 4.46 6.28 20.19
C ARG A 458 4.91 6.40 21.65
N GLY A 459 3.99 6.58 22.59
CA GLY A 459 4.30 6.73 24.01
C GLY A 459 4.80 8.13 24.38
N ARG A 460 4.40 9.14 23.59
CA ARG A 460 4.73 10.56 23.75
C ARG A 460 3.56 11.41 24.23
N ASP A 461 2.39 10.82 24.38
CA ASP A 461 1.20 11.51 24.86
C ASP A 461 1.40 12.04 26.29
N ILE A 462 1.04 13.31 26.49
CA ILE A 462 1.31 14.06 27.71
C ILE A 462 0.27 13.75 28.80
N TRP A 463 -0.89 13.13 28.48
CA TRP A 463 -1.90 12.81 29.48
C TRP A 463 -1.56 11.52 30.22
N ASP A 464 -0.56 11.61 31.09
CA ASP A 464 0.27 10.48 31.43
C ASP A 464 -0.06 9.79 32.76
N LYS A 465 -0.86 10.40 33.64
CA LYS A 465 -1.26 9.81 34.95
C LYS A 465 -2.74 9.40 35.03
N GLU A 466 -3.53 9.59 33.98
CA GLU A 466 -4.92 9.14 33.95
C GLU A 466 -5.00 7.60 33.94
N THR A 467 -5.95 7.02 34.69
CA THR A 467 -6.03 5.57 34.92
C THR A 467 -6.21 4.76 33.63
N GLY A 468 -7.12 5.17 32.75
CA GLY A 468 -7.31 4.54 31.44
C GLY A 468 -6.07 4.62 30.56
N MET A 469 -5.38 5.77 30.55
CA MET A 469 -4.11 5.95 29.83
C MET A 469 -2.99 5.08 30.40
N ASN A 470 -2.94 4.86 31.71
CA ASN A 470 -1.99 3.94 32.32
C ASN A 470 -2.23 2.48 31.90
N HIS A 471 -3.50 2.04 31.85
CA HIS A 471 -3.83 0.72 31.31
C HIS A 471 -3.44 0.59 29.84
N LEU A 472 -3.82 1.58 29.01
CA LEU A 472 -3.45 1.62 27.60
C LEU A 472 -1.94 1.53 27.41
N LYS A 473 -1.14 2.29 28.18
CA LYS A 473 0.33 2.22 28.14
C LYS A 473 0.84 0.81 28.46
N GLY A 474 0.27 0.15 29.47
CA GLY A 474 0.61 -1.25 29.80
C GLY A 474 0.32 -2.19 28.64
N HIS A 475 -0.87 -2.10 28.04
CA HIS A 475 -1.24 -2.91 26.89
C HIS A 475 -0.35 -2.67 25.67
N LEU A 476 0.03 -1.41 25.40
CA LEU A 476 0.98 -1.11 24.33
C LEU A 476 2.35 -1.75 24.60
N LYS A 477 2.87 -1.72 25.83
CA LYS A 477 4.12 -2.42 26.16
C LYS A 477 4.04 -3.91 25.87
N ASP A 478 2.93 -4.56 26.25
CA ASP A 478 2.73 -5.99 26.01
C ASP A 478 2.71 -6.33 24.51
N VAL A 479 1.94 -5.56 23.73
CA VAL A 479 1.84 -5.73 22.27
C VAL A 479 3.20 -5.52 21.61
N PHE A 480 3.91 -4.44 21.95
CA PHE A 480 5.18 -4.12 21.32
C PHE A 480 6.32 -5.04 21.76
N ARG A 481 6.26 -5.62 22.96
CA ARG A 481 7.14 -6.73 23.35
C ARG A 481 6.95 -7.92 22.41
N LYS A 482 5.71 -8.28 22.08
CA LYS A 482 5.43 -9.36 21.12
C LYS A 482 5.92 -9.02 19.72
N ILE A 483 5.64 -7.82 19.21
CA ILE A 483 6.18 -7.39 17.91
C ILE A 483 7.72 -7.45 17.91
N HIS A 484 8.39 -7.04 18.99
CA HIS A 484 9.85 -7.13 19.14
C HIS A 484 10.36 -8.58 19.12
N GLU A 485 9.68 -9.51 19.79
CA GLU A 485 9.99 -10.95 19.74
C GLU A 485 9.95 -11.48 18.28
N SER A 486 8.91 -11.14 17.50
CA SER A 486 8.84 -11.52 16.07
C SER A 486 10.01 -10.95 15.26
N LEU A 487 10.35 -9.68 15.48
CA LEU A 487 11.44 -9.04 14.74
C LEU A 487 12.79 -9.71 15.01
N LYS A 488 13.03 -10.15 16.25
CA LYS A 488 14.23 -10.92 16.60
C LYS A 488 14.31 -12.24 15.86
N ASP A 489 13.19 -12.95 15.74
CA ASP A 489 13.12 -14.21 14.97
C ASP A 489 13.45 -13.99 13.50
N LYS A 490 13.17 -12.79 12.97
CA LYS A 490 13.56 -12.33 11.61
C LYS A 490 14.98 -11.77 11.53
N GLY A 491 15.78 -11.87 12.59
CA GLY A 491 17.16 -11.37 12.65
C GLY A 491 17.29 -9.85 12.87
N ILE A 492 16.21 -9.15 13.18
CA ILE A 492 16.21 -7.68 13.35
C ILE A 492 16.46 -7.35 14.82
N THR A 493 17.71 -7.03 15.13
CA THR A 493 18.20 -6.78 16.50
C THR A 493 18.32 -5.29 16.86
N LYS A 494 17.95 -4.39 15.94
CA LYS A 494 18.11 -2.93 16.10
C LYS A 494 17.31 -2.33 17.27
N TYR A 495 16.33 -3.07 17.81
CA TYR A 495 15.45 -2.67 18.90
C TYR A 495 15.78 -3.33 20.26
N ASP A 496 16.86 -4.12 20.36
CA ASP A 496 17.14 -4.91 21.57
C ASP A 496 17.37 -4.09 22.84
N LYS A 497 17.82 -2.85 22.69
CA LYS A 497 18.05 -1.90 23.77
C LYS A 497 16.89 -0.93 24.00
N ASP A 498 15.73 -1.19 23.39
CA ASP A 498 14.55 -0.31 23.41
C ASP A 498 13.52 -0.69 24.49
N SER A 499 13.74 -1.82 25.18
CA SER A 499 12.95 -2.29 26.32
C SER A 499 13.06 -1.35 27.53
N PRO A 500 12.00 -1.25 28.38
CA PRO A 500 10.73 -1.98 28.32
C PRO A 500 9.63 -1.26 27.54
N ASP A 501 9.86 -0.03 27.10
CA ASP A 501 8.80 0.83 26.54
C ASP A 501 8.74 0.82 25.02
N TYR A 502 9.76 0.26 24.36
CA TYR A 502 9.87 0.04 22.93
C TYR A 502 9.65 1.33 22.11
N ILE A 503 10.16 2.46 22.60
CA ILE A 503 9.86 3.79 22.04
C ILE A 503 10.30 3.91 20.57
N LYS A 504 11.51 3.48 20.22
CA LYS A 504 11.99 3.53 18.83
C LYS A 504 11.19 2.59 17.93
N LEU A 505 10.87 1.39 18.42
CA LEU A 505 10.04 0.43 17.69
C LEU A 505 8.64 1.00 17.44
N ARG A 506 8.04 1.66 18.43
CA ARG A 506 6.71 2.30 18.32
C ARG A 506 6.71 3.49 17.38
N GLU A 507 7.78 4.28 17.38
CA GLU A 507 8.00 5.38 16.41
C GLU A 507 8.04 4.86 14.97
N ASP A 508 8.87 3.84 14.73
CA ASP A 508 9.03 3.24 13.42
C ASP A 508 7.75 2.51 12.97
N TRP A 509 7.06 1.83 13.90
CA TRP A 509 5.76 1.20 13.66
C TRP A 509 4.69 2.22 13.27
N TRP A 510 4.63 3.36 13.97
CA TRP A 510 3.71 4.43 13.61
C TRP A 510 4.04 4.96 12.21
N GLU A 511 5.31 5.21 11.88
CA GLU A 511 5.69 5.66 10.54
C GLU A 511 5.32 4.63 9.44
N ALA A 512 5.47 3.34 9.71
CA ALA A 512 5.10 2.26 8.79
C ALA A 512 3.57 2.14 8.58
N ASN A 513 2.74 2.59 9.52
CA ASN A 513 1.29 2.35 9.51
C ASN A 513 0.42 3.62 9.46
N ARG A 514 0.99 4.81 9.69
CA ARG A 514 0.25 6.08 9.82
C ARG A 514 -0.59 6.44 8.60
N HIS A 515 -0.19 6.01 7.39
CA HIS A 515 -0.97 6.22 6.18
C HIS A 515 -2.29 5.43 6.21
N GLN A 516 -2.27 4.19 6.71
CA GLN A 516 -3.46 3.37 6.90
C GLN A 516 -4.39 3.97 7.95
N VAL A 517 -3.82 4.47 9.06
CA VAL A 517 -4.56 5.17 10.11
C VAL A 517 -5.26 6.42 9.55
N TRP A 518 -4.55 7.23 8.76
CA TRP A 518 -5.15 8.40 8.12
C TRP A 518 -6.30 8.04 7.17
N ARG A 519 -6.15 6.97 6.37
CA ARG A 519 -7.23 6.46 5.50
C ARG A 519 -8.48 6.06 6.28
N ALA A 520 -8.32 5.43 7.45
CA ALA A 520 -9.43 5.10 8.33
C ALA A 520 -10.15 6.37 8.85
N MET A 521 -9.40 7.42 9.23
CA MET A 521 -10.00 8.69 9.65
C MET A 521 -10.74 9.39 8.49
N LYS A 522 -10.24 9.26 7.25
CA LYS A 522 -10.90 9.82 6.05
C LYS A 522 -12.25 9.17 5.73
N CYS A 523 -12.61 8.04 6.34
CA CYS A 523 -13.96 7.47 6.16
C CYS A 523 -15.06 8.46 6.55
N ALA A 524 -14.88 9.19 7.65
CA ALA A 524 -15.80 10.24 8.07
C ALA A 524 -15.88 11.39 7.05
N THR A 525 -14.78 11.63 6.32
CA THR A 525 -14.61 12.76 5.41
C THR A 525 -14.98 12.47 3.96
N LYS A 526 -15.30 11.23 3.57
CA LYS A 526 -15.71 10.90 2.18
C LYS A 526 -16.97 11.66 1.72
N GLU A 527 -17.85 12.02 2.65
CA GLU A 527 -19.05 12.85 2.39
C GLU A 527 -18.78 14.36 2.52
N ILE A 528 -17.57 14.74 2.92
CA ILE A 528 -17.14 16.12 3.07
C ILE A 528 -16.57 16.51 1.70
N ASN A 529 -17.43 16.94 0.77
CA ASN A 529 -17.01 17.41 -0.54
C ASN A 529 -15.89 18.45 -0.39
N ASN A 530 -14.67 18.10 -0.82
CA ASN A 530 -13.52 19.01 -0.95
C ASN A 530 -13.63 19.90 -2.21
N ASN A 531 -14.84 20.15 -2.71
CA ASN A 531 -15.08 21.20 -3.69
C ASN A 531 -15.22 22.52 -2.95
N LYS A 532 -14.08 23.14 -2.65
CA LYS A 532 -13.90 24.59 -2.67
C LYS A 532 -12.43 24.95 -2.72
#